data_AF-A0A7S1C5S8-F1
#
_entry.id   AF-A0A7S1C5S8-F1
#
_cell.length_a   1.000
_cell.length_b   1.000
_cell.length_c   1.000
_cell.angle_alpha   90.00
_cell.angle_beta   90.00
_cell.angle_gamma   90.00
#
_symmetry.space_group_name_H-M   'P 1'
#
loop_
_entity.id
_entity.type
_entity.pdbx_description
1 polymer ?
#
loop_
_entity_poly.entity_id
_entity_poly.type
_entity_poly.pdbx_seq_one_letter_code
_entity_poly.pdbx_strand_id
1 'polypeptide(L)'
;KKQTVCPVCGGTGGHGRNGVSKCHKCGGSGHVFTRQRNGPFIQQVQHVCDACGGSGEIIREPCHACGGHKTTTTQEEHGVYFDAGMRDGDSVVLEGAADQHADKEAGNLVFRVREAPHDVFARA
;
A
#
# COMPACT_ATOMS: atom_id res chain seq x y z
N LYS A 1 -8.43 -9.85 -7.34
CA LYS A 1 -7.35 -10.19 -6.40
C LYS A 1 -6.85 -8.88 -5.82
N LYS A 2 -6.98 -8.70 -4.50
CA LYS A 2 -6.66 -7.48 -3.76
C LYS A 2 -5.49 -7.76 -2.83
N GLN A 3 -4.57 -6.83 -2.66
CA GLN A 3 -3.58 -6.89 -1.59
C GLN A 3 -4.25 -6.48 -0.28
N THR A 4 -4.23 -7.35 0.71
CA THR A 4 -4.69 -7.03 2.06
C THR A 4 -3.48 -7.05 3.00
N VAL A 5 -3.52 -6.24 4.07
CA VAL A 5 -2.51 -6.35 5.12
C VAL A 5 -2.52 -7.78 5.66
N CYS A 6 -1.34 -8.38 5.81
CA CYS A 6 -1.24 -9.76 6.27
C CYS A 6 -1.91 -9.90 7.65
N PRO A 7 -2.96 -10.73 7.77
CA PRO A 7 -3.72 -10.84 9.02
C PRO A 7 -2.90 -11.49 10.14
N VAL A 8 -1.90 -12.31 9.78
CA VAL A 8 -1.06 -13.04 10.74
C VAL A 8 -0.05 -12.12 11.42
N CYS A 9 0.57 -11.20 10.68
CA CYS A 9 1.61 -10.31 11.23
C CYS A 9 1.14 -8.87 11.41
N GLY A 10 -0.09 -8.54 11.00
CA GLY A 10 -0.66 -7.19 11.09
C GLY A 10 0.15 -6.14 10.31
N GLY A 11 0.82 -6.54 9.22
CA GLY A 11 1.64 -5.64 8.41
C GLY A 11 3.08 -5.45 8.89
N THR A 12 3.52 -6.13 9.95
CA THR A 12 4.93 -6.06 10.39
C THR A 12 5.89 -6.81 9.45
N GLY A 13 5.41 -7.86 8.79
CA GLY A 13 6.21 -8.72 7.91
C GLY A 13 7.05 -9.76 8.65
N GLY A 14 7.20 -9.66 9.98
CA GLY A 14 7.93 -10.63 10.80
C GLY A 14 7.04 -11.62 11.53
N HIS A 15 7.66 -12.64 12.14
CA HIS A 15 6.99 -13.55 13.07
C HIS A 15 6.65 -12.80 14.38
N GLY A 16 5.52 -12.10 14.37
CA GLY A 16 5.09 -11.26 15.49
C GLY A 16 6.06 -10.10 15.77
N ARG A 17 5.97 -9.52 16.98
CA ARG A 17 6.76 -8.33 17.37
C ARG A 17 8.26 -8.62 17.55
N ASN A 18 8.64 -9.87 17.82
CA ASN A 18 10.04 -10.27 18.05
C ASN A 18 10.80 -10.57 16.74
N GLY A 19 10.08 -10.88 15.66
CA GLY A 19 10.68 -11.13 14.34
C GLY A 19 11.17 -9.89 13.61
N VAL A 20 10.86 -8.70 14.13
CA VAL A 20 11.25 -7.40 13.57
C VAL A 20 12.08 -6.62 14.58
N SER A 21 13.18 -6.03 14.13
CA SER A 21 14.04 -5.18 14.94
C SER A 21 14.29 -3.85 14.25
N LYS A 22 14.49 -2.77 15.03
CA LYS A 22 14.87 -1.48 14.45
C LYS A 22 16.21 -1.62 13.72
N CYS A 23 16.34 -0.96 12.58
CA CYS A 23 17.59 -0.92 11.84
C CYS A 23 18.66 -0.19 12.67
N HIS A 24 19.75 -0.89 12.98
CA HIS A 24 20.85 -0.33 13.78
C HIS A 24 21.57 0.83 13.08
N LYS A 25 21.58 0.85 11.74
CA LYS A 25 22.29 1.85 10.95
C LYS A 25 21.58 3.20 10.87
N CYS A 26 20.25 3.20 10.78
CA CYS A 26 19.44 4.43 10.72
C CYS A 26 18.63 4.70 12.00
N GLY A 27 18.66 3.79 12.98
CA GLY A 27 17.92 3.93 14.24
C GLY A 27 16.40 3.86 14.10
N GLY A 28 15.88 3.39 12.95
CA GLY A 28 14.44 3.37 12.67
C GLY A 28 13.96 4.44 11.69
N SER A 29 14.82 5.37 11.26
CA SER A 29 14.40 6.48 10.40
C SER A 29 14.23 6.09 8.91
N GLY A 30 14.84 4.98 8.49
CA GLY A 30 14.91 4.57 7.08
C GLY A 30 15.91 5.37 6.23
N HIS A 31 16.54 6.40 6.78
CA HIS A 31 17.48 7.26 6.06
C HIS A 31 18.73 7.56 6.88
N VAL A 32 19.85 7.76 6.20
CA VAL A 32 21.15 8.11 6.80
C VAL A 32 21.63 9.42 6.22
N PHE A 33 22.25 10.26 7.05
CA PHE A 33 22.83 11.51 6.62
C PHE A 33 24.33 11.35 6.39
N THR A 34 24.81 11.76 5.22
CA THR A 34 26.23 11.78 4.90
C THR A 34 26.66 13.22 4.67
N ARG A 35 27.76 13.63 5.31
CA ARG A 35 28.36 14.95 5.10
C ARG A 35 29.30 14.87 3.91
N GLN A 36 28.97 15.55 2.84
CA GLN A 36 29.80 15.71 1.66
C GLN A 36 30.41 17.10 1.67
N ARG A 37 31.72 17.19 1.45
CA ARG A 37 32.43 18.46 1.38
C ARG A 37 32.61 18.84 -0.08
N ASN A 38 31.89 19.86 -0.52
CA ASN A 38 31.95 20.40 -1.88
C ASN A 38 32.73 21.72 -1.80
N GLY A 39 34.06 21.62 -1.81
CA GLY A 39 34.95 22.77 -1.68
C GLY A 39 34.87 23.42 -0.28
N PRO A 40 34.57 24.73 -0.17
CA PRO A 40 34.45 25.42 1.12
C PRO A 40 33.12 25.14 1.84
N PHE A 41 32.14 24.52 1.17
CA PHE A 41 30.83 24.23 1.74
C PHE A 41 30.73 22.77 2.20
N ILE A 42 30.15 22.56 3.39
CA ILE A 42 29.78 21.23 3.88
C ILE A 42 28.28 21.06 3.66
N GLN A 43 27.91 20.10 2.81
CA GLN A 43 26.54 19.74 2.52
C GLN A 43 26.18 18.44 3.25
N GLN A 44 25.05 18.43 3.95
CA GLN A 44 24.48 17.22 4.51
C GLN A 44 23.49 16.65 3.49
N VAL A 45 23.78 15.47 2.96
CA VAL A 45 22.93 14.79 1.99
C VAL A 45 22.22 13.63 2.68
N GLN A 46 20.91 13.52 2.47
CA GLN A 46 20.11 12.40 2.95
C GLN A 46 20.14 11.27 1.91
N HIS A 47 20.52 10.08 2.35
CA HIS A 47 20.48 8.87 1.56
C HIS A 47 19.51 7.86 2.17
N VAL A 48 18.87 7.04 1.33
CA VAL A 48 18.11 5.89 1.80
C VAL A 48 19.05 4.93 2.51
N CYS A 49 18.64 4.43 3.68
CA CYS A 49 19.45 3.48 4.42
C CYS A 49 19.55 2.16 3.63
N ASP A 50 20.75 1.83 3.18
CA ASP A 50 21.12 0.60 2.49
C ASP A 50 20.83 -0.66 3.32
N ALA A 51 21.04 -0.62 4.65
CA ALA A 51 20.84 -1.78 5.51
C ALA A 51 19.37 -2.22 5.65
N CYS A 52 18.41 -1.30 5.51
CA CYS A 52 16.98 -1.61 5.63
C CYS A 52 16.16 -1.26 4.38
N GLY A 53 16.82 -0.81 3.31
CA GLY A 53 16.17 -0.38 2.07
C GLY A 53 15.17 0.76 2.22
N GLY A 54 15.27 1.55 3.29
CA GLY A 54 14.32 2.64 3.59
C GLY A 54 13.20 2.30 4.56
N SER A 55 13.01 1.03 4.93
CA SER A 55 11.91 0.62 5.82
C SER A 55 12.10 1.04 7.29
N GLY A 56 13.34 1.31 7.72
CA GLY A 56 13.67 1.59 9.12
C GLY A 56 13.74 0.35 10.01
N GLU A 57 13.32 -0.80 9.50
CA GLU A 57 13.22 -2.06 10.25
C GLU A 57 13.99 -3.17 9.54
N ILE A 58 14.44 -4.17 10.30
CA ILE A 58 15.10 -5.37 9.80
C ILE A 58 14.28 -6.56 10.26
N ILE A 59 13.75 -7.30 9.30
CA ILE A 59 13.02 -8.54 9.49
C ILE A 59 14.06 -9.66 9.68
N ARG A 60 14.15 -10.22 10.89
CA ARG A 60 15.04 -11.35 11.19
C ARG A 60 14.35 -12.68 10.93
N GLU A 61 13.09 -12.76 11.32
CA GLU A 61 12.26 -13.93 11.14
C GLU A 61 11.06 -13.54 10.28
N PRO A 62 11.08 -13.84 8.97
CA PRO A 62 9.99 -13.49 8.08
C PRO A 62 8.70 -14.23 8.48
N CYS A 63 7.57 -13.54 8.36
CA CYS A 63 6.26 -14.13 8.58
C CYS A 63 6.02 -15.27 7.59
N HIS A 64 5.59 -16.44 8.08
CA HIS A 64 5.33 -17.61 7.24
C HIS A 64 4.20 -17.40 6.21
N ALA A 65 3.25 -16.50 6.49
CA ALA A 65 2.10 -16.26 5.61
C ALA A 65 2.40 -15.28 4.46
N CYS A 66 3.20 -14.23 4.71
CA CYS A 66 3.52 -13.20 3.71
C CYS A 66 4.98 -13.20 3.26
N GLY A 67 5.83 -14.06 3.82
CA GLY A 67 7.25 -14.16 3.47
C GLY A 67 8.08 -12.89 3.74
N GLY A 68 7.59 -11.96 4.56
CA GLY A 68 8.22 -10.64 4.75
C GLY A 68 7.61 -9.51 3.93
N HIS A 69 6.68 -9.79 3.03
CA HIS A 69 6.06 -8.77 2.16
C HIS A 69 5.02 -7.88 2.84
N LYS A 70 4.65 -8.18 4.09
CA LYS A 70 3.65 -7.44 4.91
C LYS A 70 2.21 -7.50 4.39
N THR A 71 1.98 -7.83 3.12
CA THR A 71 0.66 -8.02 2.50
C THR A 71 0.47 -9.44 1.99
N THR A 72 -0.79 -9.84 1.82
CA THR A 72 -1.21 -11.10 1.22
C THR A 72 -2.24 -10.85 0.15
N THR A 73 -2.25 -11.68 -0.90
CA THR A 73 -3.26 -11.56 -1.97
C THR A 73 -4.53 -12.30 -1.57
N THR A 74 -5.62 -11.56 -1.41
CA THR A 74 -6.93 -12.07 -1.03
C THR A 74 -7.94 -11.86 -2.17
N GLN A 75 -8.91 -12.75 -2.27
CA GLN A 75 -10.05 -12.59 -3.16
C GLN A 75 -11.29 -12.27 -2.31
N GLU A 76 -11.81 -11.06 -2.49
CA GLU A 76 -13.04 -10.59 -1.84
C GLU A 76 -14.09 -10.38 -2.93
N GLU A 77 -15.32 -10.81 -2.65
CA GLU A 77 -16.49 -10.55 -3.49
C GLU A 77 -17.23 -9.34 -2.92
N HIS A 78 -17.43 -8.31 -3.75
CA HIS A 78 -18.18 -7.12 -3.38
C HIS A 78 -19.48 -7.06 -4.18
N GLY A 79 -20.61 -7.01 -3.48
CA GLY A 79 -21.91 -6.73 -4.08
C GLY A 79 -22.03 -5.25 -4.38
N VAL A 80 -22.11 -4.88 -5.66
CA VAL A 80 -22.32 -3.50 -6.10
C VAL A 80 -23.75 -3.39 -6.61
N TYR A 81 -24.51 -2.44 -6.04
CA TYR A 81 -25.88 -2.16 -6.46
C TYR A 81 -25.89 -0.88 -7.30
N PHE A 82 -26.55 -0.96 -8.46
CA PHE A 82 -26.80 0.19 -9.33
C PHE A 82 -28.29 0.50 -9.29
N ASP A 83 -28.64 1.68 -8.82
CA ASP A 83 -30.03 2.10 -8.73
C ASP A 83 -30.62 2.35 -10.12
N ALA A 84 -31.91 2.04 -10.27
CA ALA A 84 -32.63 2.32 -11.50
C ALA A 84 -32.62 3.82 -11.80
N GLY A 85 -32.26 4.19 -13.03
CA GLY A 85 -32.19 5.59 -13.45
C GLY A 85 -30.83 6.24 -13.33
N MET A 86 -29.79 5.57 -12.80
CA MET A 86 -28.42 6.06 -12.88
C MET A 86 -28.03 6.42 -14.32
N ARG A 87 -27.30 7.52 -14.47
CA ARG A 87 -26.85 8.06 -15.76
C ARG A 87 -25.42 7.63 -16.06
N ASP A 88 -25.06 7.71 -17.34
CA ASP A 88 -23.66 7.55 -17.73
C ASP A 88 -22.76 8.52 -16.94
N GLY A 89 -21.66 7.99 -16.42
CA GLY A 89 -20.71 8.75 -15.63
C GLY A 89 -21.00 8.80 -14.12
N ASP A 90 -22.21 8.40 -13.67
CA ASP A 90 -22.50 8.22 -12.25
C ASP A 90 -21.55 7.19 -11.63
N SER A 91 -21.28 7.32 -10.34
CA SER A 91 -20.27 6.52 -9.65
C SER A 91 -20.79 5.93 -8.35
N VAL A 92 -20.54 4.63 -8.15
CA VAL A 92 -20.74 3.93 -6.88
C VAL A 92 -19.36 3.72 -6.26
N VAL A 93 -19.17 4.19 -5.02
CA VAL A 93 -17.89 4.14 -4.33
C VAL A 93 -17.95 3.11 -3.21
N LEU A 94 -17.04 2.14 -3.23
CA LEU A 94 -16.76 1.28 -2.10
C LEU A 94 -15.53 1.81 -1.36
N GLU A 95 -15.75 2.40 -0.19
CA GLU A 95 -14.69 2.99 0.61
C GLU A 95 -13.75 1.91 1.20
N GLY A 96 -12.44 2.16 1.15
CA GLY A 96 -11.43 1.26 1.71
C GLY A 96 -11.31 -0.12 1.05
N ALA A 97 -12.00 -0.33 -0.08
CA ALA A 97 -12.03 -1.60 -0.78
C ALA A 97 -10.85 -1.82 -1.74
N ALA A 98 -10.01 -0.80 -1.99
CA ALA A 98 -8.83 -0.94 -2.85
C ALA A 98 -7.66 -1.65 -2.13
N ASP A 99 -6.54 -1.80 -2.83
CA ASP A 99 -5.35 -2.44 -2.28
C ASP A 99 -4.84 -1.76 -1.01
N GLN A 100 -4.44 -2.60 -0.05
CA GLN A 100 -3.92 -2.19 1.24
C GLN A 100 -2.42 -2.43 1.30
N HIS A 101 -1.72 -1.54 2.01
CA HIS A 101 -0.32 -1.69 2.37
C HIS A 101 -0.15 -1.40 3.87
N ALA A 102 0.86 -1.99 4.50
CA ALA A 102 1.10 -1.80 5.93
C ALA A 102 1.34 -0.33 6.32
N ASP A 103 1.95 0.44 5.42
CA ASP A 103 2.37 1.82 5.68
C ASP A 103 1.40 2.87 5.09
N LYS A 104 0.26 2.44 4.52
CA LYS A 104 -0.70 3.33 3.83
C LYS A 104 -2.14 2.92 4.05
N GLU A 105 -3.03 3.90 4.13
CA GLU A 105 -4.47 3.66 4.16
C GLU A 105 -4.97 3.09 2.82
N ALA A 106 -6.00 2.26 2.91
CA ALA A 106 -6.64 1.65 1.76
C ALA A 106 -7.38 2.71 0.94
N GLY A 107 -7.22 2.67 -0.38
CA GLY A 107 -8.01 3.50 -1.29
C GLY A 107 -9.44 2.98 -1.48
N ASN A 108 -10.17 3.66 -2.37
CA ASN A 108 -11.55 3.30 -2.71
C ASN A 108 -11.63 2.57 -4.04
N LEU A 109 -12.60 1.67 -4.19
CA LEU A 109 -13.00 1.16 -5.50
C LEU A 109 -14.15 2.02 -6.03
N VAL A 110 -13.95 2.65 -7.19
CA VAL A 110 -14.94 3.52 -7.83
C VAL A 110 -15.48 2.81 -9.06
N PHE A 111 -16.75 2.41 -9.01
CA PHE A 111 -17.46 1.82 -10.12
C PHE A 111 -18.16 2.93 -10.90
N ARG A 112 -17.75 3.14 -12.14
CA ARG A 112 -18.36 4.15 -13.00
C ARG A 112 -19.37 3.50 -13.94
N VAL A 113 -20.59 4.00 -13.92
CA VAL A 113 -21.65 3.56 -14.83
C VAL A 113 -21.25 3.98 -16.25
N ARG A 114 -21.27 3.00 -17.14
CA ARG A 114 -21.10 3.18 -18.59
C ARG A 114 -22.37 2.71 -19.26
N GLU A 115 -23.08 3.62 -19.91
CA GLU A 115 -24.28 3.27 -20.66
C GLU A 115 -23.86 2.56 -21.95
N ALA A 116 -24.33 1.32 -22.12
CA ALA A 116 -24.12 0.59 -23.37
C ALA A 116 -25.05 1.18 -24.44
N PRO A 117 -24.57 1.41 -25.68
CA PRO A 117 -25.43 1.88 -26.75
C PRO A 117 -26.54 0.88 -27.03
N HIS A 118 -27.75 1.37 -27.28
CA HIS A 118 -28.90 0.56 -27.65
C HIS A 118 -29.29 0.82 -29.11
N ASP A 119 -29.61 -0.23 -29.85
CA ASP A 119 -29.83 -0.15 -31.31
C ASP A 119 -31.04 0.72 -31.73
N VAL A 120 -32.00 0.87 -30.81
CA VAL A 120 -33.30 1.54 -31.07
C VAL A 120 -33.48 2.81 -30.24
N PHE A 121 -32.83 2.92 -29.08
CA PHE A 121 -33.13 3.95 -28.09
C PHE A 121 -31.87 4.73 -27.76
N ALA A 122 -32.00 6.06 -27.73
CA ALA A 122 -30.97 6.95 -27.25
C ALA A 122 -31.49 7.68 -26.02
N ARG A 123 -30.68 7.73 -24.97
CA ARG A 123 -30.95 8.52 -23.78
C ARG A 123 -30.39 9.93 -23.97
N ALA A 124 -31.22 10.93 -23.68
CA ALA A 124 -30.90 12.35 -23.85
C ALA A 124 -30.25 12.95 -22.60
#